data_AF-A0A965P954-F1
#
_entry.id   AF-A0A965P954-F1
#
_cell.length_a   1.000
_cell.length_b   1.000
_cell.length_c   1.000
_cell.angle_alpha   90.00
_cell.angle_beta   90.00
_cell.angle_gamma   90.00
#
_symmetry.space_group_name_H-M   'P 1'
#
loop_
_entity.id
_entity.type
_entity.pdbx_description
1 polymer ?
#
loop_
_entity_poly.entity_id
_entity_poly.type
_entity_poly.pdbx_seq_one_letter_code
_entity_poly.pdbx_strand_id
1 'polypeptide(L)'
;MLERFKEIFAGLQTAYGQTKITDELSENGKHEAKSFTKKEPVTDLLWQKHLNGDEPALGIVPIREDNKCKWGCIDIDTYPFDHKDFIRKIRDKSIPMILFRSKSGGAHVFLFTKEFVAASLMRERLKKIAGILGYAKAEIFPKQDYIRAERGDTGSFLNVPYHGNDKSVRFAFNDNGEQLKVEDFFKLYDQYSLTEKDLFNLKISEVDNSDDFLKGAPPCLQTILKDGMPEGGRNDMMYNIGVYLKKRFPNEWQTKMYVYNEQYMKPPLQHNEITKSIESVGKKEYRYKCKLEPIVSFCNAKLCSKREFGVGDDVPPPEITGISKYMSDPPIYFVNIDGDSVEVDNITLHDPEKFSVACMDQISKPMLPIGKIIWRKQLIKLFEKLQELKAPDSTKIDVQIKDLLGDFINKAPGKSIDDLKRGISFTEEGITHFRFLDFWRYLQRSKSWILQKPKTVRLLKELFDAEEETIKIDKKSCRTMRMPTIKIDKPNVRQTKMKESSLV
;
A
#
# COMPACT_ATOMS: atom_id res chain seq x y z
N MET A 1 -13.30 15.92 -22.06
CA MET A 1 -13.58 14.84 -21.08
C MET A 1 -12.29 14.24 -20.53
N LEU A 2 -11.44 13.62 -21.36
CA LEU A 2 -10.22 12.91 -20.93
C LEU A 2 -9.29 13.74 -20.04
N GLU A 3 -8.89 14.95 -20.47
CA GLU A 3 -7.98 15.80 -19.69
C GLU A 3 -8.50 16.12 -18.30
N ARG A 4 -9.79 16.45 -18.19
CA ARG A 4 -10.43 16.72 -16.90
C ARG A 4 -10.46 15.49 -16.00
N PHE A 5 -10.71 14.32 -16.57
CA PHE A 5 -10.69 13.05 -15.84
C PHE A 5 -9.30 12.73 -15.30
N LYS A 6 -8.27 12.87 -16.14
CA LYS A 6 -6.85 12.76 -15.77
C LYS A 6 -6.49 13.73 -14.65
N GLU A 7 -6.96 14.96 -14.75
CA GLU A 7 -6.66 16.01 -13.79
C GLU A 7 -7.27 15.75 -12.41
N ILE A 8 -8.48 15.18 -12.35
CA ILE A 8 -9.18 14.83 -11.11
C ILE A 8 -8.52 13.64 -10.41
N PHE A 9 -8.22 12.59 -11.17
CA PHE A 9 -7.61 11.36 -10.63
C PHE A 9 -6.08 11.36 -10.73
N ALA A 10 -5.46 12.54 -10.85
CA ALA A 10 -4.01 12.68 -10.96
C ALA A 10 -3.29 12.09 -9.74
N GLY A 11 -2.15 11.45 -9.99
CA GLY A 11 -1.33 10.78 -8.99
C GLY A 11 0.10 10.57 -9.51
N LEU A 12 0.77 9.50 -9.06
CA LEU A 12 2.11 9.15 -9.52
C LEU A 12 2.15 9.01 -11.04
N GLN A 13 3.14 9.65 -11.68
CA GLN A 13 3.27 9.64 -13.14
C GLN A 13 4.29 8.60 -13.64
N THR A 14 5.15 8.08 -12.78
CA THR A 14 6.23 7.15 -13.11
C THR A 14 5.88 5.68 -12.84
N ALA A 15 4.72 5.41 -12.27
CA ALA A 15 4.17 4.07 -12.13
C ALA A 15 2.64 4.08 -12.06
N TYR A 16 2.02 2.97 -12.48
CA TYR A 16 0.58 2.75 -12.41
C TYR A 16 0.26 1.31 -12.03
N GLY A 17 -0.95 1.10 -11.53
CA GLY A 17 -1.51 -0.21 -11.25
C GLY A 17 -2.24 -0.80 -12.44
N GLN A 18 -2.22 -2.12 -12.53
CA GLN A 18 -3.09 -2.89 -13.42
C GLN A 18 -3.68 -4.07 -12.65
N THR A 19 -4.94 -4.36 -12.89
CA THR A 19 -5.57 -5.60 -12.45
C THR A 19 -5.84 -6.46 -13.68
N LYS A 20 -5.22 -7.64 -13.76
CA LYS A 20 -5.52 -8.64 -14.79
C LYS A 20 -6.38 -9.74 -14.21
N ILE A 21 -7.45 -10.09 -14.93
CA ILE A 21 -8.21 -11.30 -14.66
C ILE A 21 -7.36 -12.47 -15.13
N THR A 22 -7.12 -13.46 -14.27
CA THR A 22 -6.40 -14.69 -14.59
C THR A 22 -7.38 -15.78 -15.02
N ASP A 23 -6.90 -16.77 -15.75
CA ASP A 23 -7.72 -17.93 -16.15
C ASP A 23 -8.01 -18.88 -14.98
N GLU A 24 -7.38 -18.65 -13.83
CA GLU A 24 -7.58 -19.40 -12.59
C GLU A 24 -8.91 -19.04 -11.94
N LEU A 25 -9.66 -20.03 -11.45
CA LEU A 25 -10.92 -19.83 -10.74
C LEU A 25 -10.67 -19.89 -9.22
N SER A 26 -11.16 -18.88 -8.50
CA SER A 26 -11.26 -18.90 -7.04
C SER A 26 -12.18 -20.03 -6.57
N GLU A 27 -12.11 -20.38 -5.27
CA GLU A 27 -13.01 -21.36 -4.62
C GLU A 27 -14.50 -21.06 -4.85
N ASN A 28 -14.85 -19.80 -5.10
CA ASN A 28 -16.21 -19.35 -5.37
C ASN A 28 -16.59 -19.36 -6.87
N GLY A 29 -15.77 -19.97 -7.74
CA GLY A 29 -16.03 -20.09 -9.17
C GLY A 29 -15.86 -18.79 -9.98
N LYS A 30 -15.23 -17.75 -9.41
CA LYS A 30 -14.90 -16.50 -10.11
C LYS A 30 -13.44 -16.50 -10.53
N HIS A 31 -13.15 -16.04 -11.74
CA HIS A 31 -11.77 -15.80 -12.19
C HIS A 31 -11.01 -14.94 -11.18
N GLU A 32 -9.84 -15.40 -10.77
CA GLU A 32 -8.94 -14.65 -9.89
C GLU A 32 -8.44 -13.38 -10.58
N ALA A 33 -8.13 -12.36 -9.80
CA ALA A 33 -7.68 -11.08 -10.32
C ALA A 33 -6.34 -10.73 -9.70
N LYS A 34 -5.29 -10.72 -10.52
CA LYS A 34 -3.94 -10.36 -10.09
C LYS A 34 -3.70 -8.88 -10.32
N SER A 35 -3.50 -8.15 -9.23
CA SER A 35 -3.17 -6.72 -9.23
C SER A 35 -1.66 -6.54 -9.07
N PHE A 36 -1.04 -5.72 -9.92
CA PHE A 36 0.40 -5.44 -9.86
C PHE A 36 0.70 -4.01 -10.31
N THR A 37 1.87 -3.51 -9.91
CA THR A 37 2.34 -2.17 -10.30
C THR A 37 3.37 -2.25 -11.41
N LYS A 38 3.22 -1.39 -12.41
CA LYS A 38 4.14 -1.24 -13.53
C LYS A 38 4.86 0.10 -13.41
N LYS A 39 6.19 0.07 -13.35
CA LYS A 39 7.07 1.25 -13.29
C LYS A 39 7.31 1.81 -14.70
N GLU A 40 6.25 2.37 -15.27
CA GLU A 40 6.26 3.01 -16.58
C GLU A 40 5.46 4.32 -16.50
N PRO A 41 5.75 5.30 -17.38
CA PRO A 41 4.98 6.53 -17.44
C PRO A 41 3.48 6.29 -17.65
N VAL A 42 2.64 7.04 -16.93
CA VAL A 42 1.19 7.02 -17.14
C VAL A 42 0.86 7.84 -18.39
N THR A 43 0.59 7.16 -19.51
CA THR A 43 0.32 7.81 -20.81
C THR A 43 -1.16 8.06 -21.06
N ASP A 44 -1.47 9.04 -21.92
CA ASP A 44 -2.85 9.34 -22.35
C ASP A 44 -3.56 8.14 -22.97
N LEU A 45 -2.81 7.28 -23.65
CA LEU A 45 -3.34 6.04 -24.21
C LEU A 45 -3.89 5.11 -23.11
N LEU A 46 -3.27 5.04 -21.93
CA LEU A 46 -3.77 4.21 -20.82
C LEU A 46 -5.10 4.75 -20.30
N TRP A 47 -5.22 6.07 -20.16
CA TRP A 47 -6.47 6.71 -19.75
C TRP A 47 -7.59 6.52 -20.78
N GLN A 48 -7.27 6.66 -22.08
CA GLN A 48 -8.22 6.44 -23.15
C GLN A 48 -8.70 4.98 -23.19
N LYS A 49 -7.77 4.01 -23.10
CA LYS A 49 -8.09 2.58 -23.00
C LYS A 49 -8.99 2.28 -21.81
N HIS A 50 -8.70 2.88 -20.65
CA HIS A 50 -9.53 2.72 -19.47
C HIS A 50 -10.96 3.21 -19.69
N LEU A 51 -11.16 4.40 -20.25
CA LEU A 51 -12.49 4.93 -20.54
C LEU A 51 -13.20 4.15 -21.66
N ASN A 52 -12.46 3.57 -22.59
CA ASN A 52 -13.03 2.67 -23.61
C ASN A 52 -13.48 1.32 -23.03
N GLY A 53 -13.01 0.95 -21.84
CA GLY A 53 -13.28 -0.35 -21.20
C GLY A 53 -12.31 -1.45 -21.61
N ASP A 54 -11.17 -1.08 -22.22
CA ASP A 54 -10.13 -2.03 -22.61
C ASP A 54 -9.44 -2.58 -21.36
N GLU A 55 -9.22 -3.90 -21.31
CA GLU A 55 -8.44 -4.52 -20.24
C GLU A 55 -6.92 -4.42 -20.51
N PRO A 56 -6.08 -4.30 -19.46
CA PRO A 56 -6.44 -4.21 -18.06
C PRO A 56 -6.89 -2.80 -17.64
N ALA A 57 -7.82 -2.73 -16.69
CA ALA A 57 -8.21 -1.45 -16.09
C ALA A 57 -7.01 -0.72 -15.43
N LEU A 58 -6.90 0.59 -15.69
CA LEU A 58 -5.92 1.48 -15.06
C LEU A 58 -6.19 1.72 -13.56
N GLY A 59 -5.14 1.57 -12.76
CA GLY A 59 -5.09 2.04 -11.38
C GLY A 59 -4.03 3.11 -11.18
N ILE A 60 -4.29 4.06 -10.31
CA ILE A 60 -3.39 5.20 -10.03
C ILE A 60 -2.98 5.17 -8.56
N VAL A 61 -1.69 5.39 -8.32
CA VAL A 61 -1.15 5.67 -6.99
C VAL A 61 -1.49 7.13 -6.67
N PRO A 62 -2.26 7.44 -5.61
CA PRO A 62 -2.69 8.81 -5.34
C PRO A 62 -1.52 9.77 -5.03
N ILE A 63 -0.43 9.25 -4.45
CA ILE A 63 0.74 10.03 -4.01
C ILE A 63 1.68 10.27 -5.18
N ARG A 64 2.10 11.53 -5.38
CA ARG A 64 3.12 11.93 -6.35
C ARG A 64 4.53 11.89 -5.73
N GLU A 65 5.54 12.06 -6.57
CA GLU A 65 6.95 12.09 -6.16
C GLU A 65 7.28 13.22 -5.17
N ASP A 66 6.48 14.30 -5.17
CA ASP A 66 6.56 15.41 -4.20
C ASP A 66 5.76 15.15 -2.91
N ASN A 67 5.30 13.91 -2.69
CA ASN A 67 4.49 13.47 -1.54
C ASN A 67 3.15 14.18 -1.38
N LYS A 68 2.63 14.73 -2.48
CA LYS A 68 1.29 15.33 -2.53
C LYS A 68 0.29 14.43 -3.25
N CYS A 69 -0.99 14.62 -2.94
CA CYS A 69 -2.10 13.98 -3.65
C CYS A 69 -3.23 14.98 -3.90
N LYS A 70 -4.13 14.64 -4.84
CA LYS A 70 -5.32 15.45 -5.17
C LYS A 70 -6.63 14.79 -4.75
N TRP A 71 -6.54 13.52 -4.36
CA TRP A 71 -7.67 12.72 -3.93
C TRP A 71 -7.20 11.68 -2.92
N GLY A 72 -8.16 11.21 -2.14
CA GLY A 72 -8.03 9.98 -1.37
C GLY A 72 -9.38 9.29 -1.23
N CYS A 73 -9.36 8.05 -0.80
CA CYS A 73 -10.52 7.16 -0.81
C CYS A 73 -10.58 6.34 0.48
N ILE A 74 -11.78 6.16 1.00
CA ILE A 74 -12.11 5.14 1.99
C ILE A 74 -12.71 3.97 1.22
N ASP A 75 -12.07 2.80 1.29
CA ASP A 75 -12.51 1.58 0.61
C ASP A 75 -13.30 0.69 1.59
N ILE A 76 -14.62 0.63 1.38
CA ILE A 76 -15.57 -0.04 2.25
C ILE A 76 -16.01 -1.36 1.61
N ASP A 77 -15.46 -2.45 2.14
CA ASP A 77 -15.79 -3.83 1.80
C ASP A 77 -16.86 -4.41 2.74
N THR A 78 -18.09 -3.89 2.65
CA THR A 78 -19.26 -4.42 3.37
C THR A 78 -20.32 -4.86 2.38
N TYR A 79 -20.94 -6.02 2.62
CA TYR A 79 -21.90 -6.63 1.69
C TYR A 79 -23.06 -7.27 2.48
N PRO A 80 -24.33 -6.97 2.17
CA PRO A 80 -24.78 -5.90 1.25
C PRO A 80 -24.44 -4.49 1.76
N PHE A 81 -24.38 -3.52 0.86
CA PHE A 81 -24.15 -2.10 1.20
C PHE A 81 -25.32 -1.24 0.73
N ASP A 82 -25.88 -0.42 1.62
CA ASP A 82 -26.91 0.55 1.27
C ASP A 82 -26.27 1.88 0.87
N HIS A 83 -26.02 2.05 -0.44
CA HIS A 83 -25.44 3.28 -0.97
C HIS A 83 -26.32 4.52 -0.70
N LYS A 84 -27.65 4.38 -0.74
CA LYS A 84 -28.57 5.51 -0.56
C LYS A 84 -28.54 6.02 0.87
N ASP A 85 -28.63 5.11 1.83
CA ASP A 85 -28.55 5.47 3.24
C ASP A 85 -27.20 6.10 3.58
N PHE A 86 -26.10 5.54 3.05
CA PHE A 86 -24.77 6.08 3.29
C PHE A 86 -24.56 7.48 2.70
N ILE A 87 -25.13 7.77 1.52
CA ILE A 87 -25.12 9.13 0.94
C ILE A 87 -25.84 10.11 1.86
N ARG A 88 -27.04 9.76 2.36
CA ARG A 88 -27.76 10.59 3.34
C ARG A 88 -26.89 10.87 4.56
N LYS A 89 -26.29 9.83 5.14
CA LYS A 89 -25.39 9.95 6.30
C LYS A 89 -24.21 10.91 6.05
N ILE A 90 -23.58 10.85 4.88
CA ILE A 90 -22.49 11.76 4.49
C ILE A 90 -23.01 13.21 4.44
N ARG A 91 -24.18 13.43 3.83
CA ARG A 91 -24.76 14.77 3.65
C ARG A 91 -25.27 15.37 4.95
N ASP A 92 -25.96 14.59 5.78
CA ASP A 92 -26.44 15.02 7.11
C ASP A 92 -25.28 15.49 8.00
N LYS A 93 -24.11 14.87 7.87
CA LYS A 93 -22.88 15.25 8.58
C LYS A 93 -22.08 16.34 7.87
N SER A 94 -22.58 16.90 6.77
CA SER A 94 -21.91 17.91 5.93
C SER A 94 -20.50 17.49 5.48
N ILE A 95 -20.31 16.19 5.19
CA ILE A 95 -19.04 15.64 4.73
C ILE A 95 -18.98 15.77 3.19
N PRO A 96 -17.98 16.47 2.63
CA PRO A 96 -17.89 16.77 1.20
C PRO A 96 -17.22 15.62 0.43
N MET A 97 -17.74 14.40 0.59
CA MET A 97 -17.23 13.22 -0.11
C MET A 97 -18.20 12.72 -1.18
N ILE A 98 -17.66 12.07 -2.19
CA ILE A 98 -18.40 11.52 -3.33
C ILE A 98 -18.34 9.99 -3.24
N LEU A 99 -19.51 9.35 -3.24
CA LEU A 99 -19.63 7.90 -3.20
C LEU A 99 -19.56 7.31 -4.61
N PHE A 100 -18.73 6.28 -4.78
CA PHE A 100 -18.68 5.43 -5.96
C PHE A 100 -19.01 3.99 -5.58
N ARG A 101 -19.67 3.28 -6.50
CA ARG A 101 -19.86 1.84 -6.36
C ARG A 101 -18.53 1.11 -6.63
N SER A 102 -18.12 0.20 -5.76
CA SER A 102 -16.95 -0.66 -6.03
C SER A 102 -17.29 -1.78 -7.03
N LYS A 103 -16.28 -2.47 -7.58
CA LYS A 103 -16.51 -3.58 -8.55
C LYS A 103 -17.38 -4.68 -7.95
N SER A 104 -17.08 -5.04 -6.71
CA SER A 104 -17.74 -6.10 -5.92
C SER A 104 -19.11 -5.66 -5.37
N GLY A 105 -19.46 -4.38 -5.43
CA GLY A 105 -20.75 -3.84 -4.95
C GLY A 105 -20.68 -3.16 -3.59
N GLY A 106 -19.49 -3.01 -3.00
CA GLY A 106 -19.25 -2.16 -1.83
C GLY A 106 -19.14 -0.68 -2.23
N ALA A 107 -18.34 0.08 -1.51
CA ALA A 107 -18.26 1.54 -1.65
C ALA A 107 -16.83 2.07 -1.66
N HIS A 108 -16.50 2.86 -2.69
CA HIS A 108 -15.32 3.71 -2.69
C HIS A 108 -15.76 5.15 -2.42
N VAL A 109 -15.38 5.70 -1.28
CA VAL A 109 -15.81 7.03 -0.84
C VAL A 109 -14.65 8.00 -1.03
N PHE A 110 -14.74 8.89 -2.02
CA PHE A 110 -13.64 9.78 -2.38
C PHE A 110 -13.77 11.15 -1.73
N LEU A 111 -12.63 11.66 -1.25
CA LEU A 111 -12.44 13.07 -0.91
C LEU A 111 -11.50 13.67 -1.96
N PHE A 112 -11.89 14.81 -2.52
CA PHE A 112 -11.17 15.48 -3.58
C PHE A 112 -10.71 16.87 -3.15
N THR A 113 -9.55 17.28 -3.64
CA THR A 113 -9.06 18.66 -3.54
C THR A 113 -8.88 19.29 -4.91
N LYS A 114 -8.94 20.62 -4.96
CA LYS A 114 -8.69 21.42 -6.18
C LYS A 114 -7.19 21.50 -6.46
N GLU A 115 -6.39 21.71 -5.42
CA GLU A 115 -4.93 21.72 -5.48
C GLU A 115 -4.34 20.39 -4.95
N PHE A 116 -3.06 20.16 -5.27
CA PHE A 116 -2.27 19.10 -4.64
C PHE A 116 -1.95 19.46 -3.18
N VAL A 117 -2.40 18.62 -2.25
CA VAL A 117 -2.18 18.77 -0.81
C VAL A 117 -1.23 17.69 -0.29
N ALA A 118 -0.64 17.89 0.88
CA ALA A 118 0.19 16.86 1.51
C ALA A 118 -0.61 15.55 1.69
N ALA A 119 -0.05 14.41 1.26
CA ALA A 119 -0.73 13.12 1.38
C ALA A 119 -1.02 12.75 2.85
N SER A 120 -0.13 13.15 3.76
CA SER A 120 -0.33 13.03 5.21
C SER A 120 -1.58 13.78 5.72
N LEU A 121 -1.83 15.01 5.26
CA LEU A 121 -3.02 15.77 5.61
C LEU A 121 -4.29 15.08 5.09
N MET A 122 -4.28 14.65 3.83
CA MET A 122 -5.40 13.91 3.23
C MET A 122 -5.72 12.65 4.04
N ARG A 123 -4.71 11.83 4.36
CA ARG A 123 -4.87 10.61 5.17
C ARG A 123 -5.38 10.89 6.57
N GLU A 124 -4.88 11.92 7.24
CA GLU A 124 -5.35 12.30 8.57
C GLU A 124 -6.85 12.62 8.56
N ARG A 125 -7.31 13.37 7.55
CA ARG A 125 -8.73 13.72 7.39
C ARG A 125 -9.58 12.50 7.07
N LEU A 126 -9.14 11.63 6.16
CA LEU A 126 -9.84 10.39 5.83
C LEU A 126 -9.96 9.45 7.04
N LYS A 127 -8.91 9.31 7.86
CA LYS A 127 -8.96 8.50 9.11
C LYS A 127 -10.00 9.03 10.09
N LYS A 128 -10.10 10.36 10.23
CA LYS A 128 -11.13 11.00 11.08
C LYS A 128 -12.53 10.77 10.52
N ILE A 129 -12.72 10.99 9.22
CA ILE A 129 -14.02 10.79 8.55
C ILE A 129 -14.47 9.33 8.62
N ALA A 130 -13.58 8.38 8.33
CA ALA A 130 -13.83 6.95 8.41
C ALA A 130 -14.31 6.56 9.82
N GLY A 131 -13.67 7.07 10.87
CA GLY A 131 -14.09 6.85 12.25
C GLY A 131 -15.50 7.36 12.55
N ILE A 132 -15.86 8.56 12.07
CA ILE A 132 -17.20 9.12 12.29
C ILE A 132 -18.28 8.40 11.49
N LEU A 133 -17.93 7.91 10.31
CA LEU A 133 -18.86 7.15 9.47
C LEU A 133 -19.06 5.71 9.94
N GLY A 134 -18.28 5.23 10.93
CA GLY A 134 -18.36 3.85 11.43
C GLY A 134 -17.54 2.85 10.60
N TYR A 135 -16.51 3.33 9.91
CA TYR A 135 -15.63 2.55 9.06
C TYR A 135 -14.15 2.76 9.40
N ALA A 136 -13.82 2.92 10.69
CA ALA A 136 -12.43 3.15 11.16
C ALA A 136 -11.42 2.08 10.70
N LYS A 137 -11.90 0.87 10.41
CA LYS A 137 -11.12 -0.27 9.92
C LYS A 137 -11.01 -0.34 8.40
N ALA A 138 -11.75 0.49 7.66
CA ALA A 138 -11.72 0.49 6.20
C ALA A 138 -10.32 0.83 5.70
N GLU A 139 -9.95 0.27 4.55
CA GLU A 139 -8.67 0.62 3.92
C GLU A 139 -8.75 2.08 3.42
N ILE A 140 -7.68 2.85 3.64
CA ILE A 140 -7.59 4.25 3.22
C ILE A 140 -6.51 4.39 2.17
N PHE A 141 -6.83 5.10 1.09
CA PHE A 141 -5.92 5.52 0.06
C PHE A 141 -5.76 7.05 0.09
N PRO A 142 -4.54 7.59 -0.01
CA PRO A 142 -3.29 6.86 -0.01
C PRO A 142 -3.02 6.04 1.26
N LYS A 143 -2.31 4.90 1.13
CA LYS A 143 -1.95 4.06 2.30
C LYS A 143 -0.76 4.63 3.07
N GLN A 144 0.09 5.40 2.39
CA GLN A 144 1.31 6.00 2.91
C GLN A 144 1.17 7.53 3.03
N ASP A 145 1.90 8.13 3.97
CA ASP A 145 2.01 9.60 4.10
C ASP A 145 3.00 10.18 3.08
N TYR A 146 3.94 9.36 2.61
CA TYR A 146 4.94 9.69 1.59
C TYR A 146 5.37 8.42 0.84
N ILE A 147 5.99 8.58 -0.31
CA ILE A 147 6.71 7.53 -1.04
C ILE A 147 8.18 7.93 -1.18
N ARG A 148 9.08 6.95 -1.12
CA ARG A 148 10.50 7.14 -1.44
C ARG A 148 10.74 6.78 -2.90
N ALA A 149 10.23 7.60 -3.81
CA ALA A 149 10.27 7.34 -5.25
C ALA A 149 11.71 7.11 -5.75
N GLU A 150 12.68 7.83 -5.20
CA GLU A 150 14.11 7.69 -5.47
C GLU A 150 14.70 6.32 -5.09
N ARG A 151 14.06 5.63 -4.13
CA ARG A 151 14.42 4.26 -3.72
C ARG A 151 13.57 3.20 -4.41
N GLY A 152 12.74 3.61 -5.37
CA GLY A 152 11.86 2.72 -6.11
C GLY A 152 10.57 2.34 -5.37
N ASP A 153 10.23 3.01 -4.27
CA ASP A 153 8.90 2.90 -3.67
C ASP A 153 7.87 3.65 -4.53
N THR A 154 6.86 2.93 -4.97
CA THR A 154 5.79 3.47 -5.82
C THR A 154 4.50 3.70 -5.06
N GLY A 155 4.42 3.34 -3.78
CA GLY A 155 3.18 3.37 -3.00
C GLY A 155 2.11 2.41 -3.51
N SER A 156 0.92 2.53 -2.92
CA SER A 156 -0.23 1.67 -3.24
C SER A 156 -1.24 2.39 -4.14
N PHE A 157 -1.70 1.68 -5.18
CA PHE A 157 -2.68 2.22 -6.12
C PHE A 157 -4.11 1.80 -5.77
N LEU A 158 -5.07 2.59 -6.28
CA LEU A 158 -6.47 2.20 -6.37
C LEU A 158 -6.88 2.21 -7.84
N ASN A 159 -7.73 1.27 -8.23
CA ASN A 159 -8.30 1.26 -9.58
C ASN A 159 -9.19 2.50 -9.79
N VAL A 160 -8.99 3.21 -10.89
CA VAL A 160 -9.78 4.39 -11.24
C VAL A 160 -11.23 3.96 -11.56
N PRO A 161 -12.25 4.74 -11.17
CA PRO A 161 -13.65 4.46 -11.53
C PRO A 161 -13.91 4.69 -13.04
N TYR A 162 -15.10 4.34 -13.51
CA TYR A 162 -15.51 4.55 -14.91
C TYR A 162 -14.67 3.81 -15.97
N HIS A 163 -14.19 2.61 -15.65
CA HIS A 163 -13.65 1.68 -16.66
C HIS A 163 -14.78 1.28 -17.62
N GLY A 164 -14.70 1.72 -18.88
CA GLY A 164 -15.81 1.62 -19.84
C GLY A 164 -16.80 2.80 -19.82
N ASN A 165 -16.41 3.95 -19.25
CA ASN A 165 -17.20 5.18 -19.20
C ASN A 165 -18.58 4.94 -18.54
N ASP A 166 -19.67 5.40 -19.14
CA ASP A 166 -21.04 5.26 -18.60
C ASP A 166 -21.55 3.80 -18.54
N LYS A 167 -20.85 2.84 -19.17
CA LYS A 167 -21.16 1.41 -19.07
C LYS A 167 -20.52 0.74 -17.86
N SER A 168 -19.68 1.47 -17.12
CA SER A 168 -18.95 0.92 -15.99
C SER A 168 -19.88 0.51 -14.84
N VAL A 169 -19.48 -0.52 -14.11
CA VAL A 169 -20.10 -0.88 -12.81
C VAL A 169 -19.55 -0.06 -11.64
N ARG A 170 -18.54 0.78 -11.91
CA ARG A 170 -17.86 1.67 -10.95
C ARG A 170 -18.20 3.13 -11.25
N PHE A 171 -19.42 3.54 -10.97
CA PHE A 171 -19.92 4.89 -11.20
C PHE A 171 -20.09 5.66 -9.89
N ALA A 172 -20.13 6.99 -9.98
CA ALA A 172 -20.47 7.85 -8.85
C ALA A 172 -21.99 7.92 -8.65
N PHE A 173 -22.42 8.20 -7.43
CA PHE A 173 -23.81 8.51 -7.12
C PHE A 173 -24.01 10.01 -6.92
N ASN A 174 -25.19 10.52 -7.30
CA ASN A 174 -25.63 11.84 -6.88
C ASN A 174 -26.20 11.82 -5.45
N ASP A 175 -26.63 12.98 -4.95
CA ASP A 175 -27.14 13.12 -3.58
C ASP A 175 -28.50 12.42 -3.36
N ASN A 176 -29.19 12.02 -4.43
CA ASN A 176 -30.41 11.20 -4.39
C ASN A 176 -30.12 9.68 -4.47
N GLY A 177 -28.84 9.31 -4.61
CA GLY A 177 -28.41 7.92 -4.77
C GLY A 177 -28.70 7.34 -6.15
N GLU A 178 -28.72 8.17 -7.18
CA GLU A 178 -28.84 7.77 -8.58
C GLU A 178 -27.47 7.71 -9.25
N GLN A 179 -27.31 6.80 -10.20
CA GLN A 179 -26.07 6.63 -10.97
C GLN A 179 -25.77 7.88 -11.81
N LEU A 180 -24.52 8.34 -11.76
CA LEU A 180 -24.02 9.43 -12.59
C LEU A 180 -23.23 8.92 -13.80
N LYS A 181 -23.35 9.68 -14.89
CA LYS A 181 -22.42 9.65 -16.02
C LYS A 181 -21.15 10.42 -15.67
N VAL A 182 -20.07 10.19 -16.42
CA VAL A 182 -18.77 10.86 -16.17
C VAL A 182 -18.88 12.39 -16.18
N GLU A 183 -19.67 12.95 -17.09
CA GLU A 183 -19.84 14.40 -17.24
C GLU A 183 -20.60 15.04 -16.07
N ASP A 184 -21.60 14.34 -15.54
CA ASP A 184 -22.34 14.79 -14.37
C ASP A 184 -21.54 14.60 -13.08
N PHE A 185 -20.67 13.59 -13.03
CA PHE A 185 -19.68 13.48 -11.97
C PHE A 185 -18.77 14.71 -11.90
N PHE A 186 -18.37 15.31 -13.03
CA PHE A 186 -17.53 16.52 -12.99
C PHE A 186 -18.21 17.69 -12.29
N LYS A 187 -19.54 17.83 -12.42
CA LYS A 187 -20.31 18.85 -11.69
C LYS A 187 -20.29 18.58 -10.18
N LEU A 188 -20.45 17.30 -9.81
CA LEU A 188 -20.39 16.87 -8.42
C LEU A 188 -18.98 17.09 -7.82
N TYR A 189 -17.93 16.83 -8.60
CA TYR A 189 -16.54 17.14 -8.24
C TYR A 189 -16.35 18.64 -7.99
N ASP A 190 -16.85 19.52 -8.87
CA ASP A 190 -16.71 20.97 -8.69
C ASP A 190 -17.40 21.48 -7.42
N GLN A 191 -18.54 20.87 -7.08
CA GLN A 191 -19.33 21.20 -5.90
C GLN A 191 -18.64 20.77 -4.59
N TYR A 192 -18.09 19.56 -4.54
CA TYR A 192 -17.58 18.96 -3.30
C TYR A 192 -16.05 18.99 -3.15
N SER A 193 -15.30 19.30 -4.20
CA SER A 193 -13.84 19.43 -4.11
C SER A 193 -13.43 20.58 -3.19
N LEU A 194 -12.50 20.30 -2.29
CA LEU A 194 -12.04 21.26 -1.29
C LEU A 194 -10.78 22.00 -1.74
N THR A 195 -10.62 23.24 -1.29
CA THR A 195 -9.29 23.86 -1.29
C THR A 195 -8.43 23.25 -0.18
N GLU A 196 -7.11 23.42 -0.23
CA GLU A 196 -6.22 23.01 0.88
C GLU A 196 -6.66 23.63 2.23
N LYS A 197 -7.08 24.90 2.21
CA LYS A 197 -7.58 25.61 3.38
C LYS A 197 -8.87 25.00 3.92
N ASP A 198 -9.80 24.64 3.05
CA ASP A 198 -11.06 24.02 3.46
C ASP A 198 -10.83 22.60 3.99
N LEU A 199 -9.90 21.84 3.39
CA LEU A 199 -9.50 20.53 3.89
C LEU A 199 -8.90 20.62 5.30
N PHE A 200 -8.01 21.59 5.52
CA PHE A 200 -7.40 21.83 6.83
C PHE A 200 -8.43 22.26 7.89
N ASN A 201 -9.38 23.12 7.49
CA ASN A 201 -10.42 23.62 8.38
C ASN A 201 -11.68 22.75 8.42
N LEU A 202 -11.68 21.60 7.73
CA LEU A 202 -12.84 20.73 7.66
C LEU A 202 -13.21 20.29 9.08
N LYS A 203 -14.32 20.84 9.56
CA LYS A 203 -14.89 20.55 10.87
C LYS A 203 -15.54 19.18 10.82
N ILE A 204 -14.69 18.17 10.96
CA ILE A 204 -15.10 16.77 11.06
C ILE A 204 -15.59 16.57 12.50
N SER A 205 -16.83 17.03 12.75
CA SER A 205 -17.51 17.11 14.07
C SER A 205 -16.52 17.11 15.22
N GLU A 206 -15.82 18.23 15.41
CA GLU A 206 -15.14 18.44 16.68
C GLU A 206 -16.19 18.29 17.76
N VAL A 207 -15.84 17.46 18.73
CA VAL A 207 -16.63 17.13 19.91
C VAL A 207 -17.32 18.37 20.39
N ASP A 208 -18.63 18.44 20.13
CA ASP A 208 -19.43 19.47 20.76
C ASP A 208 -19.42 19.16 22.26
N ASN A 209 -18.57 19.89 22.99
CA ASN A 209 -18.42 19.84 24.44
C ASN A 209 -19.62 20.49 25.14
N SER A 210 -20.64 20.91 24.38
CA SER A 210 -21.93 21.35 24.89
C SER A 210 -22.67 20.23 25.63
N ASP A 211 -22.50 18.97 25.19
CA ASP A 211 -23.10 17.82 25.86
C ASP A 211 -22.25 17.43 27.08
N ASP A 212 -22.68 17.89 28.25
CA ASP A 212 -22.02 17.57 29.51
C ASP A 212 -21.94 16.05 29.73
N PHE A 213 -22.85 15.23 29.19
CA PHE A 213 -22.77 13.78 29.36
C PHE A 213 -21.54 13.16 28.67
N LEU A 214 -21.00 13.78 27.64
CA LEU A 214 -19.92 13.18 26.85
C LEU A 214 -18.58 13.93 26.98
N LYS A 215 -18.49 14.85 27.95
CA LYS A 215 -17.30 15.65 28.21
C LYS A 215 -16.08 14.77 28.49
N GLY A 216 -15.02 14.97 27.72
CA GLY A 216 -13.76 14.23 27.84
C GLY A 216 -13.84 12.74 27.46
N ALA A 217 -14.99 12.26 26.96
CA ALA A 217 -15.17 10.86 26.58
C ALA A 217 -14.31 10.46 25.36
N PRO A 218 -14.06 9.15 25.17
CA PRO A 218 -13.55 8.61 23.92
C PRO A 218 -14.33 9.08 22.69
N PRO A 219 -13.66 9.35 21.54
CA PRO A 219 -14.31 9.84 20.33
C PRO A 219 -15.32 8.83 19.74
N CYS A 220 -15.06 7.53 19.91
CA CYS A 220 -15.98 6.47 19.50
C CYS A 220 -17.29 6.52 20.29
N LEU A 221 -17.23 6.68 21.61
CA LEU A 221 -18.43 6.83 22.45
C LEU A 221 -19.20 8.09 22.09
N GLN A 222 -18.51 9.22 21.90
CA GLN A 222 -19.15 10.46 21.49
C GLN A 222 -19.92 10.34 20.18
N THR A 223 -19.30 9.69 19.19
CA THR A 223 -19.93 9.54 17.88
C THR A 223 -21.16 8.64 17.97
N ILE A 224 -21.01 7.45 18.56
CA ILE A 224 -22.08 6.45 18.59
C ILE A 224 -23.27 6.94 19.43
N LEU A 225 -23.01 7.58 20.58
CA LEU A 225 -24.09 8.02 21.46
C LEU A 225 -24.85 9.24 20.91
N LYS A 226 -24.22 10.06 20.07
CA LYS A 226 -24.88 11.16 19.35
C LYS A 226 -25.66 10.66 18.13
N ASP A 227 -25.10 9.73 17.37
CA ASP A 227 -25.73 9.17 16.17
C ASP A 227 -26.86 8.20 16.50
N GLY A 228 -26.87 7.66 17.72
CA GLY A 228 -27.76 6.58 18.13
C GLY A 228 -27.07 5.22 18.03
N MET A 229 -27.39 4.36 18.98
CA MET A 229 -26.77 3.04 19.10
C MET A 229 -27.20 2.14 17.94
N PRO A 230 -26.25 1.51 17.20
CA PRO A 230 -26.56 0.51 16.18
C PRO A 230 -27.30 -0.70 16.76
N GLU A 231 -28.02 -1.45 15.92
CA GLU A 231 -28.63 -2.70 16.33
C GLU A 231 -27.55 -3.73 16.71
N GLY A 232 -27.70 -4.33 17.91
CA GLY A 232 -26.70 -5.23 18.48
C GLY A 232 -25.61 -4.50 19.27
N GLY A 233 -24.99 -5.20 20.24
CA GLY A 233 -23.87 -4.65 21.01
C GLY A 233 -24.24 -3.66 22.13
N ARG A 234 -25.52 -3.44 22.44
CA ARG A 234 -25.98 -2.54 23.52
C ARG A 234 -25.32 -2.85 24.87
N ASN A 235 -25.19 -4.12 25.23
CA ASN A 235 -24.53 -4.56 26.47
C ASN A 235 -23.04 -4.22 26.49
N ASP A 236 -22.32 -4.42 25.37
CA ASP A 236 -20.91 -4.02 25.26
C ASP A 236 -20.74 -2.50 25.27
N MET A 237 -21.66 -1.77 24.63
CA MET A 237 -21.69 -0.31 24.72
C MET A 237 -21.92 0.16 26.16
N MET A 238 -22.89 -0.42 26.88
CA MET A 238 -23.17 -0.08 28.27
C MET A 238 -21.97 -0.36 29.18
N TYR A 239 -21.24 -1.46 28.93
CA TYR A 239 -19.97 -1.71 29.61
C TYR A 239 -18.95 -0.59 29.34
N ASN A 240 -18.78 -0.15 28.10
CA ASN A 240 -17.85 0.93 27.75
C ASN A 240 -18.28 2.28 28.33
N ILE A 241 -19.57 2.59 28.35
CA ILE A 241 -20.11 3.74 29.08
C ILE A 241 -19.77 3.63 30.57
N GLY A 242 -19.93 2.45 31.17
CA GLY A 242 -19.54 2.19 32.55
C GLY A 242 -18.06 2.45 32.81
N VAL A 243 -17.15 2.04 31.91
CA VAL A 243 -15.71 2.37 32.00
C VAL A 243 -15.49 3.88 31.97
N TYR A 244 -16.15 4.60 31.07
CA TYR A 244 -16.09 6.05 30.99
C TYR A 244 -16.58 6.72 32.28
N LEU A 245 -17.76 6.31 32.77
CA LEU A 245 -18.35 6.84 34.00
C LEU A 245 -17.50 6.54 35.22
N LYS A 246 -16.86 5.37 35.30
CA LYS A 246 -15.97 5.01 36.40
C LYS A 246 -14.70 5.87 36.40
N LYS A 247 -14.18 6.23 35.22
CA LYS A 247 -13.07 7.19 35.10
C LYS A 247 -13.48 8.62 35.46
N ARG A 248 -14.68 9.06 35.05
CA ARG A 248 -15.16 10.44 35.25
C ARG A 248 -15.78 10.70 36.62
N PHE A 249 -16.51 9.73 37.15
CA PHE A 249 -17.26 9.80 38.40
C PHE A 249 -17.01 8.56 39.28
N PRO A 250 -15.79 8.39 39.83
CA PRO A 250 -15.38 7.15 40.52
C PRO A 250 -16.30 6.67 41.64
N ASN A 251 -17.02 7.59 42.29
CA ASN A 251 -17.90 7.30 43.43
C ASN A 251 -19.39 7.15 43.05
N GLU A 252 -19.80 7.57 41.84
CA GLU A 252 -21.22 7.65 41.42
C GLU A 252 -21.52 6.91 40.12
N TRP A 253 -20.51 6.28 39.50
CA TRP A 253 -20.61 5.70 38.16
C TRP A 253 -21.74 4.67 38.04
N GLN A 254 -22.00 3.87 39.07
CA GLN A 254 -23.05 2.84 39.07
C GLN A 254 -24.44 3.45 38.91
N THR A 255 -24.75 4.49 39.69
CA THR A 255 -26.04 5.20 39.59
C THR A 255 -26.15 5.93 38.25
N LYS A 256 -25.05 6.55 37.80
CA LYS A 256 -25.03 7.25 36.50
C LYS A 256 -25.20 6.29 35.31
N MET A 257 -24.84 5.01 35.42
CA MET A 257 -25.10 4.03 34.36
C MET A 257 -26.59 3.90 34.04
N TYR A 258 -27.48 3.95 35.04
CA TYR A 258 -28.93 3.95 34.80
C TYR A 258 -29.39 5.22 34.06
N VAL A 259 -28.85 6.39 34.43
CA VAL A 259 -29.17 7.66 33.75
C VAL A 259 -28.75 7.62 32.28
N TYR A 260 -27.56 7.10 31.98
CA TYR A 260 -27.06 7.01 30.60
C TYR A 260 -27.80 5.94 29.80
N ASN A 261 -28.27 4.87 30.44
CA ASN A 261 -29.11 3.87 29.80
C ASN A 261 -30.42 4.49 29.32
N GLU A 262 -31.13 5.23 30.16
CA GLU A 262 -32.37 5.93 29.77
C GLU A 262 -32.13 6.97 28.67
N GLN A 263 -31.00 7.69 28.74
CA GLN A 263 -30.68 8.74 27.79
C GLN A 263 -30.33 8.21 26.38
N TYR A 264 -29.51 7.16 26.31
CA TYR A 264 -28.86 6.76 25.05
C TYR A 264 -29.27 5.38 24.53
N MET A 265 -29.83 4.49 25.35
CA MET A 265 -30.25 3.16 24.91
C MET A 265 -31.72 3.19 24.51
N LYS A 266 -32.01 2.88 23.24
CA LYS A 266 -33.38 2.84 22.70
C LYS A 266 -33.67 1.45 22.11
N PRO A 267 -34.50 0.60 22.75
CA PRO A 267 -35.07 0.79 24.09
C PRO A 267 -34.01 0.65 25.19
N PRO A 268 -34.28 1.17 26.40
CA PRO A 268 -33.39 1.01 27.56
C PRO A 268 -33.12 -0.46 27.88
N LEU A 269 -31.91 -0.77 28.35
CA LEU A 269 -31.58 -2.11 28.85
C LEU A 269 -32.38 -2.41 30.12
N GLN A 270 -32.69 -3.70 30.32
CA GLN A 270 -33.41 -4.12 31.52
C GLN A 270 -32.49 -4.09 32.75
N HIS A 271 -33.08 -3.99 33.94
CA HIS A 271 -32.35 -3.92 35.21
C HIS A 271 -31.27 -5.03 35.33
N ASN A 272 -31.62 -6.27 35.00
CA ASN A 272 -30.70 -7.41 35.06
C ASN A 272 -29.49 -7.29 34.12
N GLU A 273 -29.64 -6.65 32.96
CA GLU A 273 -28.56 -6.44 31.99
C GLU A 273 -27.60 -5.34 32.45
N ILE A 274 -28.15 -4.26 33.03
CA ILE A 274 -27.36 -3.16 33.60
C ILE A 274 -26.58 -3.66 34.82
N THR A 275 -27.22 -4.42 35.71
CA THR A 275 -26.55 -4.97 36.91
C THR A 275 -25.36 -5.86 36.54
N LYS A 276 -25.50 -6.73 35.53
CA LYS A 276 -24.37 -7.53 35.00
C LYS A 276 -23.24 -6.65 34.45
N SER A 277 -23.59 -5.57 33.77
CA SER A 277 -22.61 -4.61 33.24
C SER A 277 -21.87 -3.89 34.39
N ILE A 278 -22.59 -3.47 35.42
CA ILE A 278 -22.02 -2.88 36.65
C ILE A 278 -21.06 -3.86 37.32
N GLU A 279 -21.45 -5.11 37.54
CA GLU A 279 -20.58 -6.13 38.15
C GLU A 279 -19.29 -6.33 37.33
N SER A 280 -19.41 -6.36 36.00
CA SER A 280 -18.28 -6.54 35.09
C SER A 280 -17.31 -5.36 35.13
N VAL A 281 -17.82 -4.12 35.12
CA VAL A 281 -17.02 -2.89 35.22
C VAL A 281 -16.42 -2.72 36.63
N GLY A 282 -17.08 -3.26 37.66
CA GLY A 282 -16.65 -3.21 39.06
C GLY A 282 -15.34 -3.97 39.35
N LYS A 283 -14.94 -4.90 38.49
CA LYS A 283 -13.69 -5.68 38.63
C LYS A 283 -12.44 -4.78 38.67
N LYS A 284 -11.36 -5.27 39.29
CA LYS A 284 -10.09 -4.53 39.47
C LYS A 284 -9.46 -4.09 38.14
N GLU A 285 -9.47 -4.97 37.14
CA GLU A 285 -9.01 -4.65 35.79
C GLU A 285 -10.21 -4.36 34.87
N TYR A 286 -10.48 -3.07 34.65
CA TYR A 286 -11.53 -2.62 33.73
C TYR A 286 -10.89 -1.76 32.63
N ARG A 287 -11.19 -2.07 31.36
CA ARG A 287 -10.64 -1.38 30.20
C ARG A 287 -11.71 -1.29 29.11
N TYR A 288 -11.61 -0.27 28.26
CA TYR A 288 -12.49 -0.18 27.09
C TYR A 288 -12.35 -1.42 26.20
N LYS A 289 -13.47 -1.96 25.74
CA LYS A 289 -13.54 -3.09 24.81
C LYS A 289 -13.34 -2.61 23.37
N CYS A 290 -12.22 -1.94 23.09
CA CYS A 290 -11.96 -1.25 21.82
C CYS A 290 -11.95 -2.15 20.58
N LYS A 291 -11.79 -3.47 20.77
CA LYS A 291 -11.70 -4.46 19.69
C LYS A 291 -13.06 -5.09 19.33
N LEU A 292 -14.11 -4.79 20.11
CA LEU A 292 -15.45 -5.33 19.90
C LEU A 292 -16.38 -4.28 19.28
N GLU A 293 -17.40 -4.75 18.58
CA GLU A 293 -18.47 -3.88 18.09
C GLU A 293 -19.30 -3.31 19.27
N PRO A 294 -19.86 -2.09 19.13
CA PRO A 294 -19.72 -1.19 17.98
C PRO A 294 -18.42 -0.35 18.00
N ILE A 295 -17.67 -0.36 19.11
CA ILE A 295 -16.55 0.59 19.33
C ILE A 295 -15.49 0.51 18.25
N VAL A 296 -15.16 -0.71 17.83
CA VAL A 296 -14.05 -0.95 16.91
C VAL A 296 -14.26 -0.30 15.54
N SER A 297 -15.52 -0.16 15.11
CA SER A 297 -15.91 0.49 13.86
C SER A 297 -15.76 2.02 13.89
N PHE A 298 -15.67 2.62 15.08
CA PHE A 298 -15.52 4.06 15.29
C PHE A 298 -14.21 4.44 15.98
N CYS A 299 -13.33 3.45 16.21
CA CYS A 299 -12.16 3.63 17.06
C CYS A 299 -11.09 4.48 16.38
N ASN A 300 -10.76 5.62 16.99
CA ASN A 300 -9.55 6.39 16.68
C ASN A 300 -8.66 6.42 17.93
N ALA A 301 -7.75 5.45 18.04
CA ALA A 301 -6.99 5.25 19.26
C ALA A 301 -6.02 6.40 19.57
N LYS A 302 -5.40 7.00 18.53
CA LYS A 302 -4.49 8.16 18.66
C LYS A 302 -5.22 9.41 19.17
N LEU A 303 -6.46 9.62 18.75
CA LEU A 303 -7.29 10.71 19.29
C LEU A 303 -7.81 10.35 20.69
N CYS A 304 -8.20 9.08 20.92
CA CYS A 304 -8.70 8.60 22.19
C CYS A 304 -7.66 8.72 23.31
N SER A 305 -6.39 8.41 23.06
CA SER A 305 -5.33 8.51 24.07
C SER A 305 -5.13 9.93 24.61
N LYS A 306 -5.45 10.95 23.80
CA LYS A 306 -5.41 12.36 24.18
C LYS A 306 -6.65 12.85 24.93
N ARG A 307 -7.69 12.02 25.06
CA ARG A 307 -8.91 12.38 25.80
C ARG A 307 -8.71 12.16 27.29
N GLU A 308 -9.24 13.08 28.09
CA GLU A 308 -9.20 13.04 29.56
C GLU A 308 -9.64 11.67 30.12
N PHE A 309 -10.73 11.12 29.61
CA PHE A 309 -11.25 9.81 30.02
C PHE A 309 -11.02 8.72 28.97
N GLY A 310 -10.06 8.94 28.07
CA GLY A 310 -9.69 8.02 27.00
C GLY A 310 -8.95 6.77 27.46
N VAL A 311 -8.29 6.09 26.53
CA VAL A 311 -7.46 4.90 26.85
C VAL A 311 -6.15 5.26 27.59
N GLY A 312 -5.69 6.52 27.51
CA GLY A 312 -4.41 6.95 28.08
C GLY A 312 -3.24 6.25 27.38
N ASP A 313 -2.29 5.74 28.17
CA ASP A 313 -1.06 5.07 27.69
C ASP A 313 -1.31 3.67 27.10
N ASP A 314 -2.52 3.12 27.21
CA ASP A 314 -2.94 1.88 26.54
C ASP A 314 -3.18 2.11 25.02
N VAL A 315 -2.32 2.87 24.35
CA VAL A 315 -2.40 3.11 22.91
C VAL A 315 -2.06 1.81 22.17
N PRO A 316 -2.90 1.36 21.22
CA PRO A 316 -2.56 0.24 20.36
C PRO A 316 -1.21 0.48 19.68
N PRO A 317 -0.36 -0.55 19.54
CA PRO A 317 0.90 -0.42 18.83
C PRO A 317 0.66 0.00 17.38
N PRO A 318 1.66 0.61 16.73
CA PRO A 318 1.61 0.91 15.31
C PRO A 318 1.26 -0.33 14.49
N GLU A 319 0.33 -0.19 13.54
CA GLU A 319 -0.14 -1.29 12.72
C GLU A 319 0.54 -1.29 11.34
N ILE A 320 0.88 -2.50 10.87
CA ILE A 320 1.38 -2.69 9.51
C ILE A 320 0.18 -2.70 8.56
N THR A 321 0.13 -1.71 7.68
CA THR A 321 -0.99 -1.46 6.77
C THR A 321 -0.78 -2.03 5.37
N GLY A 322 0.45 -2.44 5.04
CA GLY A 322 0.77 -3.08 3.77
C GLY A 322 2.24 -3.42 3.64
N ILE A 323 2.53 -4.26 2.64
CA ILE A 323 3.90 -4.67 2.30
C ILE A 323 4.07 -4.72 0.79
N SER A 324 5.22 -4.27 0.32
CA SER A 324 5.63 -4.36 -1.08
C SER A 324 6.99 -5.03 -1.17
N LYS A 325 7.17 -5.92 -2.16
CA LYS A 325 8.43 -6.60 -2.43
C LYS A 325 9.05 -6.04 -3.70
N TYR A 326 10.22 -5.45 -3.56
CA TYR A 326 11.06 -5.07 -4.68
C TYR A 326 11.88 -6.27 -5.14
N MET A 327 11.66 -6.69 -6.38
CA MET A 327 12.20 -7.92 -6.98
C MET A 327 13.68 -7.75 -7.41
N SER A 328 14.50 -7.16 -6.55
CA SER A 328 15.96 -7.18 -6.65
C SER A 328 16.52 -8.51 -6.14
N ASP A 329 17.82 -8.73 -6.30
CA ASP A 329 18.52 -9.89 -5.75
C ASP A 329 19.74 -9.43 -4.92
N PRO A 330 19.67 -9.51 -3.57
CA PRO A 330 18.57 -10.04 -2.76
C PRO A 330 17.31 -9.13 -2.78
N PRO A 331 16.12 -9.68 -2.50
CA PRO A 331 14.87 -8.91 -2.50
C PRO A 331 14.82 -7.92 -1.33
N ILE A 332 14.27 -6.74 -1.60
CA ILE A 332 14.03 -5.70 -0.60
C ILE A 332 12.52 -5.60 -0.34
N TYR A 333 12.13 -5.37 0.91
CA TYR A 333 10.75 -5.19 1.31
C TYR A 333 10.53 -3.78 1.83
N PHE A 334 9.45 -3.14 1.38
CA PHE A 334 8.94 -1.89 1.93
C PHE A 334 7.70 -2.19 2.76
N VAL A 335 7.76 -1.92 4.06
CA VAL A 335 6.68 -2.19 5.01
C VAL A 335 6.07 -0.87 5.47
N ASN A 336 4.77 -0.71 5.25
CA ASN A 336 4.04 0.51 5.58
C ASN A 336 3.47 0.43 7.00
N ILE A 337 3.93 1.29 7.90
CA ILE A 337 3.53 1.35 9.31
C ILE A 337 2.88 2.71 9.59
N ASP A 338 1.56 2.70 9.82
CA ASP A 338 0.76 3.89 10.11
C ASP A 338 0.81 5.07 9.12
N GLY A 339 1.53 4.97 8.01
CA GLY A 339 1.78 6.04 7.06
C GLY A 339 3.26 6.20 6.72
N ASP A 340 4.15 5.76 7.61
CA ASP A 340 5.57 5.68 7.33
C ASP A 340 5.90 4.39 6.56
N SER A 341 7.09 4.36 5.95
CA SER A 341 7.60 3.19 5.21
C SER A 341 9.00 2.83 5.71
N VAL A 342 9.19 1.55 6.03
CA VAL A 342 10.46 0.98 6.50
C VAL A 342 10.99 0.02 5.45
N GLU A 343 12.22 0.24 5.00
CA GLU A 343 12.92 -0.57 4.00
C GLU A 343 13.77 -1.65 4.70
N VAL A 344 13.53 -2.93 4.43
CA VAL A 344 14.20 -4.05 5.12
C VAL A 344 14.50 -5.22 4.17
N ASP A 345 15.56 -5.97 4.48
CA ASP A 345 15.82 -7.27 3.85
C ASP A 345 14.94 -8.39 4.45
N ASN A 346 15.03 -9.60 3.88
CA ASN A 346 14.25 -10.76 4.32
C ASN A 346 14.60 -11.25 5.74
N ILE A 347 15.84 -11.13 6.17
CA ILE A 347 16.30 -11.55 7.51
C ILE A 347 15.76 -10.59 8.55
N THR A 348 15.86 -9.29 8.28
CA THR A 348 15.37 -8.21 9.13
C THR A 348 13.84 -8.24 9.23
N LEU A 349 13.13 -8.47 8.13
CA LEU A 349 11.67 -8.63 8.14
C LEU A 349 11.20 -9.87 8.91
N HIS A 350 11.91 -10.98 8.80
CA HIS A 350 11.51 -12.24 9.45
C HIS A 350 11.70 -12.23 10.97
N ASP A 351 12.62 -11.42 11.50
CA ASP A 351 12.90 -11.30 12.92
C ASP A 351 12.25 -10.04 13.52
N PRO A 352 11.27 -10.16 14.43
CA PRO A 352 10.52 -9.00 14.95
C PRO A 352 11.38 -8.01 15.72
N GLU A 353 12.46 -8.45 16.38
CA GLU A 353 13.35 -7.55 17.12
C GLU A 353 14.23 -6.75 16.16
N LYS A 354 14.78 -7.41 15.13
CA LYS A 354 15.53 -6.69 14.08
C LYS A 354 14.64 -5.71 13.32
N PHE A 355 13.40 -6.12 13.04
CA PHE A 355 12.42 -5.23 12.42
C PHE A 355 12.11 -4.02 13.30
N SER A 356 11.95 -4.22 14.62
CA SER A 356 11.73 -3.12 15.58
C SER A 356 12.90 -2.12 15.59
N VAL A 357 14.14 -2.60 15.56
CA VAL A 357 15.33 -1.74 15.44
C VAL A 357 15.32 -0.97 14.11
N ALA A 358 15.00 -1.63 12.99
CA ALA A 358 14.89 -0.94 11.70
C ALA A 358 13.80 0.16 11.71
N CYS A 359 12.68 -0.07 12.40
CA CYS A 359 11.64 0.94 12.59
C CYS A 359 12.15 2.11 13.45
N MET A 360 12.88 1.83 14.53
CA MET A 360 13.48 2.86 15.37
C MET A 360 14.48 3.72 14.56
N ASP A 361 15.31 3.11 13.73
CA ASP A 361 16.33 3.82 12.96
C ASP A 361 15.73 4.66 11.82
N GLN A 362 14.73 4.15 11.12
CA GLN A 362 14.20 4.80 9.91
C GLN A 362 13.01 5.72 10.15
N ILE A 363 12.18 5.43 11.16
CA ILE A 363 10.92 6.15 11.42
C ILE A 363 10.80 6.61 12.87
N SER A 364 11.86 6.45 13.68
CA SER A 364 11.94 6.86 15.09
C SER A 364 10.81 6.29 15.96
N LYS A 365 10.31 5.11 15.60
CA LYS A 365 9.22 4.41 16.31
C LYS A 365 9.58 2.95 16.50
N PRO A 366 9.92 2.51 17.73
CA PRO A 366 10.09 1.09 17.99
C PRO A 366 8.74 0.37 17.98
N MET A 367 8.72 -0.89 17.54
CA MET A 367 7.56 -1.75 17.71
C MET A 367 7.56 -2.36 19.12
N LEU A 368 6.37 -2.55 19.68
CA LEU A 368 6.24 -3.31 20.93
C LEU A 368 6.70 -4.76 20.72
N PRO A 369 7.23 -5.42 21.75
CA PRO A 369 7.64 -6.83 21.66
C PRO A 369 6.46 -7.72 21.23
N ILE A 370 6.67 -8.50 20.16
CA ILE A 370 5.68 -9.44 19.63
C ILE A 370 6.27 -10.85 19.63
N GLY A 371 5.50 -11.82 20.12
CA GLY A 371 5.90 -13.23 20.09
C GLY A 371 6.10 -13.74 18.65
N LYS A 372 7.19 -14.48 18.41
CA LYS A 372 7.61 -14.93 17.05
C LYS A 372 6.51 -15.64 16.25
N ILE A 373 5.66 -16.44 16.91
CA ILE A 373 4.55 -17.15 16.24
C ILE A 373 3.48 -16.16 15.76
N ILE A 374 3.15 -15.16 16.56
CA ILE A 374 2.17 -14.12 16.22
C ILE A 374 2.71 -13.30 15.03
N TRP A 375 3.99 -12.91 15.08
CA TRP A 375 4.66 -12.22 13.98
C TRP A 375 4.59 -12.99 12.67
N ARG A 376 4.91 -14.29 12.68
CA ARG A 376 4.83 -15.14 11.48
C ARG A 376 3.41 -15.26 10.92
N LYS A 377 2.40 -15.39 11.79
CA LYS A 377 0.98 -15.40 11.36
C LYS A 377 0.58 -14.07 10.72
N GLN A 378 1.07 -12.95 11.25
CA GLN A 378 0.84 -11.63 10.68
C GLN A 378 1.53 -11.48 9.32
N LEU A 379 2.79 -11.93 9.18
CA LEU A 379 3.50 -11.92 7.90
C LEU A 379 2.78 -12.76 6.84
N ILE A 380 2.27 -13.96 7.16
CA ILE A 380 1.50 -14.78 6.20
C ILE A 380 0.33 -13.98 5.63
N LYS A 381 -0.49 -13.36 6.49
CA LYS A 381 -1.62 -12.53 6.07
C LYS A 381 -1.21 -11.31 5.25
N LEU A 382 -0.08 -10.69 5.59
CA LEU A 382 0.45 -9.56 4.82
C LEU A 382 0.93 -9.99 3.44
N PHE A 383 1.51 -11.19 3.34
CA PHE A 383 2.03 -11.72 2.08
C PHE A 383 0.91 -12.14 1.11
N GLU A 384 -0.29 -12.48 1.59
CA GLU A 384 -1.49 -12.67 0.75
C GLU A 384 -1.82 -11.41 -0.07
N LYS A 385 -1.52 -10.22 0.48
CA LYS A 385 -1.73 -8.92 -0.17
C LYS A 385 -0.42 -8.27 -0.66
N LEU A 386 0.64 -9.06 -0.87
CA LEU A 386 1.96 -8.55 -1.23
C LEU A 386 1.95 -7.87 -2.61
N GLN A 387 2.38 -6.61 -2.66
CA GLN A 387 2.54 -5.89 -3.91
C GLN A 387 3.94 -6.14 -4.48
N GLU A 388 4.04 -6.76 -5.65
CA GLU A 388 5.32 -6.96 -6.34
C GLU A 388 5.72 -5.70 -7.13
N LEU A 389 6.87 -5.14 -6.80
CA LEU A 389 7.49 -4.01 -7.49
C LEU A 389 8.59 -4.55 -8.40
N LYS A 390 8.46 -4.33 -9.71
CA LYS A 390 9.51 -4.70 -10.68
C LYS A 390 10.77 -3.88 -10.41
N ALA A 391 11.90 -4.57 -10.35
CA ALA A 391 13.22 -3.96 -10.38
C ALA A 391 13.68 -3.78 -11.84
N PRO A 392 14.47 -2.74 -12.16
CA PRO A 392 15.13 -2.63 -13.46
C PRO A 392 15.88 -3.93 -13.75
N ASP A 393 15.77 -4.42 -14.98
CA ASP A 393 16.41 -5.68 -15.38
C ASP A 393 17.91 -5.68 -15.06
N SER A 394 18.59 -4.54 -15.20
CA SER A 394 20.01 -4.35 -14.86
C SER A 394 20.39 -4.64 -13.40
N THR A 395 19.41 -4.69 -12.48
CA THR A 395 19.66 -5.00 -11.06
C THR A 395 19.53 -6.49 -10.75
N LYS A 396 19.03 -7.30 -11.69
CA LYS A 396 18.89 -8.74 -11.50
C LYS A 396 20.21 -9.46 -11.77
N ILE A 397 20.50 -10.52 -11.00
CA ILE A 397 21.76 -11.26 -11.09
C ILE A 397 21.95 -11.93 -12.46
N ASP A 398 20.87 -12.43 -13.07
CA ASP A 398 20.86 -13.04 -14.40
C ASP A 398 21.24 -12.05 -15.51
N VAL A 399 20.74 -10.82 -15.44
CA VAL A 399 21.08 -9.74 -16.37
C VAL A 399 22.50 -9.24 -16.12
N GLN A 400 22.89 -9.04 -14.86
CA GLN A 400 24.26 -8.62 -14.52
C GLN A 400 25.31 -9.62 -15.02
N ILE A 401 25.08 -10.92 -14.84
CA ILE A 401 26.02 -11.93 -15.36
C ILE A 401 26.02 -11.99 -16.88
N LYS A 402 24.86 -11.80 -17.53
CA LYS A 402 24.75 -11.73 -18.99
C LYS A 402 25.57 -10.57 -19.55
N ASP A 403 25.44 -9.38 -18.96
CA ASP A 403 26.17 -8.19 -19.37
C ASP A 403 27.68 -8.36 -19.15
N LEU A 404 28.08 -8.82 -17.96
CA LEU A 404 29.50 -9.07 -17.65
C LEU A 404 30.12 -10.15 -18.56
N LEU A 405 29.36 -11.21 -18.85
CA LEU A 405 29.79 -12.28 -19.73
C LEU A 405 29.91 -11.81 -21.18
N GLY A 406 28.92 -11.09 -21.70
CA GLY A 406 29.01 -10.58 -23.06
C GLY A 406 30.04 -9.46 -23.20
N ASP A 407 30.30 -8.64 -22.17
CA ASP A 407 31.43 -7.71 -22.16
C ASP A 407 32.76 -8.47 -22.22
N PHE A 408 32.91 -9.51 -21.40
CA PHE A 408 34.10 -10.35 -21.40
C PHE A 408 34.34 -11.00 -22.78
N ILE A 409 33.27 -11.46 -23.43
CA ILE A 409 33.34 -12.13 -24.73
C ILE A 409 33.59 -11.13 -25.88
N ASN A 410 32.88 -10.00 -25.89
CA ASN A 410 32.82 -9.11 -27.05
C ASN A 410 33.82 -7.94 -27.01
N LYS A 411 34.41 -7.62 -25.85
CA LYS A 411 35.33 -6.47 -25.73
C LYS A 411 36.66 -6.68 -26.45
N ALA A 412 37.15 -7.91 -26.51
CA ALA A 412 38.35 -8.27 -27.24
C ALA A 412 38.22 -9.73 -27.75
N PRO A 413 37.46 -9.98 -28.83
CA PRO A 413 37.26 -11.34 -29.31
C PRO A 413 38.56 -11.91 -29.88
N GLY A 414 38.91 -13.14 -29.48
CA GLY A 414 40.04 -13.89 -30.00
C GLY A 414 39.82 -14.26 -31.47
N LYS A 415 40.92 -14.32 -32.22
CA LYS A 415 40.90 -14.65 -33.66
C LYS A 415 41.12 -16.14 -33.91
N SER A 416 41.72 -16.85 -32.96
CA SER A 416 41.92 -18.30 -33.02
C SER A 416 41.75 -18.95 -31.65
N ILE A 417 41.56 -20.27 -31.64
CA ILE A 417 41.43 -21.06 -30.40
C ILE A 417 42.66 -20.93 -29.48
N ASP A 418 43.84 -20.57 -30.02
CA ASP A 418 45.05 -20.33 -29.25
C ASP A 418 44.95 -19.11 -28.31
N ASP A 419 44.11 -18.13 -28.62
CA ASP A 419 43.91 -16.93 -27.81
C ASP A 419 43.32 -17.26 -26.42
N LEU A 420 42.71 -18.44 -26.26
CA LEU A 420 42.27 -18.98 -24.97
C LEU A 420 43.42 -19.09 -23.97
N LYS A 421 44.66 -19.34 -24.43
CA LYS A 421 45.85 -19.38 -23.56
C LYS A 421 46.14 -18.02 -22.92
N ARG A 422 45.84 -16.95 -23.65
CA ARG A 422 46.00 -15.55 -23.23
C ARG A 422 44.82 -15.05 -22.39
N GLY A 423 43.81 -15.91 -22.16
CA GLY A 423 42.62 -15.59 -21.38
C GLY A 423 41.59 -14.76 -22.16
N ILE A 424 41.67 -14.83 -23.48
CA ILE A 424 40.73 -14.18 -24.40
C ILE A 424 39.74 -15.24 -24.89
N SER A 425 38.44 -14.94 -24.93
CA SER A 425 37.42 -15.83 -25.47
C SER A 425 37.54 -15.99 -26.98
N PHE A 426 37.20 -17.16 -27.50
CA PHE A 426 37.18 -17.46 -28.93
C PHE A 426 35.77 -17.89 -29.35
N THR A 427 35.27 -17.36 -30.46
CA THR A 427 33.92 -17.67 -30.97
C THR A 427 34.00 -18.15 -32.41
N GLU A 428 33.45 -19.32 -32.68
CA GLU A 428 33.42 -19.95 -34.01
C GLU A 428 32.05 -20.59 -34.21
N GLU A 429 31.45 -20.41 -35.39
CA GLU A 429 30.13 -20.97 -35.75
C GLU A 429 29.00 -20.70 -34.73
N GLY A 430 29.07 -19.56 -34.02
CA GLY A 430 28.08 -19.19 -33.01
C GLY A 430 28.26 -19.86 -31.65
N ILE A 431 29.34 -20.63 -31.46
CA ILE A 431 29.73 -21.24 -30.19
C ILE A 431 30.92 -20.47 -29.64
N THR A 432 30.86 -20.11 -28.36
CA THR A 432 31.95 -19.42 -27.65
C THR A 432 32.64 -20.36 -26.68
N HIS A 433 33.97 -20.35 -26.76
CA HIS A 433 34.87 -20.99 -25.83
C HIS A 433 35.58 -19.93 -24.99
N PHE A 434 35.70 -20.18 -23.69
CA PHE A 434 36.52 -19.35 -22.80
C PHE A 434 37.00 -20.15 -21.58
N ARG A 435 38.05 -19.70 -20.91
CA ARG A 435 38.47 -20.31 -19.64
C ARG A 435 37.69 -19.68 -18.48
N PHE A 436 36.96 -20.49 -17.70
CA PHE A 436 36.23 -19.99 -16.53
C PHE A 436 37.14 -19.24 -15.54
N LEU A 437 38.40 -19.65 -15.40
CA LEU A 437 39.37 -18.99 -14.53
C LEU A 437 39.58 -17.52 -14.90
N ASP A 438 39.64 -17.18 -16.20
CA ASP A 438 39.88 -15.81 -16.64
C ASP A 438 38.62 -14.97 -16.57
N PHE A 439 37.47 -15.56 -16.91
CA PHE A 439 36.19 -14.91 -16.66
C PHE A 439 35.99 -14.62 -15.17
N TRP A 440 36.35 -15.55 -14.30
CA TRP A 440 36.30 -15.35 -12.85
C TRP A 440 37.22 -14.21 -12.38
N ARG A 441 38.45 -14.13 -12.91
CA ARG A 441 39.36 -13.01 -12.62
C ARG A 441 38.79 -11.68 -13.13
N TYR A 442 38.12 -11.69 -14.28
CA TYR A 442 37.42 -10.53 -14.82
C TYR A 442 36.30 -10.07 -13.87
N LEU A 443 35.45 -11.00 -13.41
CA LEU A 443 34.40 -10.72 -12.43
C LEU A 443 34.98 -10.12 -11.13
N GLN A 444 36.06 -10.69 -10.60
CA GLN A 444 36.70 -10.17 -9.39
C GLN A 444 37.27 -8.76 -9.57
N ARG A 445 37.78 -8.43 -10.77
CA ARG A 445 38.29 -7.07 -11.09
C ARG A 445 37.18 -6.05 -11.28
N SER A 446 36.03 -6.47 -11.81
CA SER A 446 34.88 -5.59 -12.04
C SER A 446 34.30 -5.02 -10.74
N LYS A 447 34.50 -5.72 -9.61
CA LYS A 447 33.90 -5.44 -8.29
C LYS A 447 32.36 -5.39 -8.27
N SER A 448 31.69 -5.63 -9.39
CA SER A 448 30.23 -5.63 -9.51
C SER A 448 29.61 -7.02 -9.27
N TRP A 449 30.41 -8.09 -9.25
CA TRP A 449 29.92 -9.45 -9.04
C TRP A 449 30.09 -9.93 -7.59
N ILE A 450 28.98 -10.34 -6.96
CA ILE A 450 28.92 -10.67 -5.53
C ILE A 450 28.86 -12.18 -5.23
N LEU A 451 28.49 -13.01 -6.21
CA LEU A 451 28.26 -14.44 -5.97
C LEU A 451 29.56 -15.25 -6.00
N GLN A 452 29.62 -16.31 -5.20
CA GLN A 452 30.75 -17.24 -5.12
C GLN A 452 30.89 -18.11 -6.39
N LYS A 453 32.09 -18.68 -6.61
CA LYS A 453 32.42 -19.51 -7.79
C LYS A 453 31.36 -20.59 -8.11
N PRO A 454 30.92 -21.44 -7.16
CA PRO A 454 30.01 -22.54 -7.50
C PRO A 454 28.64 -22.05 -8.00
N LYS A 455 28.10 -21.00 -7.37
CA LYS A 455 26.85 -20.38 -7.80
C LYS A 455 26.97 -19.75 -9.18
N THR A 456 28.13 -19.14 -9.47
CA THR A 456 28.38 -18.51 -10.77
C THR A 456 28.47 -19.54 -11.90
N VAL A 457 29.17 -20.67 -11.68
CA VAL A 457 29.22 -21.78 -12.65
C VAL A 457 27.82 -22.35 -12.90
N ARG A 458 27.01 -22.50 -11.83
CA ARG A 458 25.62 -22.96 -11.95
C ARG A 458 24.76 -22.00 -12.77
N LEU A 459 24.86 -20.69 -12.55
CA LEU A 459 24.17 -19.69 -13.35
C LEU A 459 24.58 -19.74 -14.82
N LEU A 460 25.87 -19.95 -15.11
CA LEU A 460 26.33 -20.09 -16.49
C LEU A 460 25.69 -21.30 -17.20
N LYS A 461 25.55 -22.42 -16.47
CA LYS A 461 24.87 -23.63 -16.95
C LYS A 461 23.37 -23.39 -17.18
N GLU A 462 22.69 -22.81 -16.20
CA GLU A 462 21.22 -22.63 -16.23
C GLU A 462 20.76 -21.55 -17.21
N LEU A 463 21.51 -20.46 -17.36
CA LEU A 463 21.09 -19.29 -18.15
C LEU A 463 21.64 -19.29 -19.58
N PHE A 464 22.76 -19.97 -19.83
CA PHE A 464 23.45 -19.89 -21.11
C PHE A 464 23.89 -21.24 -21.66
N ASP A 465 23.37 -22.35 -21.12
CA ASP A 465 23.72 -23.71 -21.54
C ASP A 465 25.24 -23.96 -21.57
N ALA A 466 25.97 -23.37 -20.61
CA ALA A 466 27.42 -23.42 -20.60
C ALA A 466 27.94 -24.72 -19.98
N GLU A 467 28.68 -25.51 -20.77
CA GLU A 467 29.22 -26.80 -20.35
C GLU A 467 30.74 -26.73 -20.19
N GLU A 468 31.30 -27.53 -19.27
CA GLU A 468 32.75 -27.70 -19.18
C GLU A 468 33.22 -28.68 -20.26
N GLU A 469 34.24 -28.28 -21.01
CA GLU A 469 34.87 -29.06 -22.06
C GLU A 469 36.39 -29.05 -21.88
N THR A 470 37.07 -30.14 -22.27
CA THR A 470 38.54 -30.17 -22.32
C THR A 470 39.01 -30.23 -23.75
N ILE A 471 39.68 -29.17 -24.20
CA ILE A 471 40.23 -29.06 -25.55
C ILE A 471 41.75 -29.21 -25.54
N LYS A 472 42.34 -29.74 -26.61
CA LYS A 472 43.81 -29.82 -26.78
C LYS A 472 44.28 -28.64 -27.61
N ILE A 473 45.14 -27.81 -27.03
CA ILE A 473 45.77 -26.68 -27.73
C ILE A 473 47.30 -26.86 -27.62
N ASP A 474 48.01 -26.94 -28.75
CA ASP A 474 49.45 -27.28 -28.81
C ASP A 474 49.83 -28.51 -27.97
N LYS A 475 49.10 -29.61 -28.12
CA LYS A 475 49.31 -30.88 -27.38
C LYS A 475 49.13 -30.78 -25.86
N LYS A 476 48.66 -29.65 -25.31
CA LYS A 476 48.31 -29.48 -23.89
C LYS A 476 46.80 -29.42 -23.71
N SER A 477 46.29 -30.16 -22.74
CA SER A 477 44.88 -30.14 -22.37
C SER A 477 44.53 -28.85 -21.62
N CYS A 478 43.48 -28.15 -22.06
CA CYS A 478 42.96 -26.95 -21.43
C CYS A 478 41.48 -27.13 -21.11
N ARG A 479 41.08 -26.82 -19.87
CA ARG A 479 39.67 -26.82 -19.46
C ARG A 479 39.02 -25.49 -19.84
N THR A 480 37.93 -25.56 -20.57
CA THR A 480 37.17 -24.43 -21.10
C THR A 480 35.70 -24.58 -20.78
N MET A 481 34.98 -23.47 -20.79
CA MET A 481 33.53 -23.44 -20.89
C MET A 481 33.18 -23.32 -22.37
N ARG A 482 32.20 -24.11 -22.83
CA ARG A 482 31.60 -24.08 -24.16
C ARG A 482 30.13 -23.68 -24.01
N MET A 483 29.67 -22.71 -24.80
CA MET A 483 28.28 -22.26 -24.80
C MET A 483 27.87 -21.59 -26.11
N PRO A 484 26.58 -21.48 -26.44
CA PRO A 484 26.09 -20.57 -27.48
C PRO A 484 26.56 -19.13 -27.24
N THR A 485 26.95 -18.41 -28.29
CA THR A 485 27.44 -17.04 -28.16
C THR A 485 26.34 -16.05 -27.79
N ILE A 486 26.69 -15.02 -27.03
CA ILE A 486 25.77 -13.93 -26.65
C ILE A 486 26.11 -12.70 -27.51
N LYS A 487 25.18 -12.31 -28.38
CA LYS A 487 25.23 -10.99 -29.03
C LYS A 487 24.60 -9.97 -28.07
N ILE A 488 25.41 -9.05 -27.55
CA ILE A 488 24.88 -7.87 -26.85
C ILE A 488 24.65 -6.78 -27.90
N ASP A 489 23.40 -6.35 -28.09
CA ASP A 489 23.10 -5.10 -28.78
C ASP A 489 23.72 -3.96 -27.98
N LYS A 490 24.72 -3.27 -28.54
CA LYS A 490 25.32 -2.11 -27.88
C LYS A 490 24.21 -1.09 -27.59
N PRO A 491 24.06 -0.59 -26.35
CA PRO A 491 23.17 0.54 -26.10
C PRO A 491 23.66 1.72 -26.95
N ASN A 492 22.71 2.42 -27.59
CA ASN A 492 22.96 3.61 -28.40
C ASN A 492 23.92 4.55 -27.65
N VAL A 493 25.12 4.73 -28.22
CA VAL A 493 26.07 5.73 -27.74
C VAL A 493 25.35 7.08 -27.86
N ARG A 494 25.07 7.72 -26.72
CA ARG A 494 24.60 9.11 -26.71
C ARG A 494 25.57 9.92 -27.58
N GLN A 495 25.11 10.38 -28.74
CA GLN A 495 25.81 11.41 -29.48
C GLN A 495 25.91 12.62 -28.56
N THR A 496 27.08 12.81 -27.98
CA THR A 496 27.40 14.06 -27.30
C THR A 496 27.46 15.09 -28.41
N LYS A 497 26.44 15.94 -28.52
CA LYS A 497 26.54 17.15 -29.34
C LYS A 497 27.76 17.91 -28.84
N MET A 498 28.82 17.92 -29.64
CA MET A 498 29.91 18.88 -29.47
C MET A 498 29.27 20.26 -29.46
N LYS A 499 29.57 21.05 -28.42
CA LYS A 499 29.33 22.49 -28.46
C LYS A 499 30.08 23.02 -29.68
N GLU A 500 29.35 23.54 -30.64
CA GLU A 500 29.95 24.40 -31.68
C GLU A 500 30.71 25.52 -30.96
N SER A 501 31.99 25.61 -31.27
CA SER A 501 32.80 26.76 -30.90
C SER A 501 32.21 27.97 -31.62
N SER A 502 31.67 28.91 -30.85
CA SER A 502 31.40 30.25 -31.34
C SER A 502 32.73 30.89 -31.74
N LEU A 503 33.02 30.85 -33.04
CA LEU A 503 34.01 31.67 -33.71
C LEU A 503 33.31 32.45 -34.81
N VAL A 504 33.53 33.76 -34.74
CA VAL A 504 33.07 34.89 -35.57
C VAL A 504 31.69 35.42 -35.20
#